data_AF-A0A1H7HHE3-F1
#
_entry.id   AF-A0A1H7HHE3-F1
#
_cell.length_a   1.000
_cell.length_b   1.000
_cell.length_c   1.000
_cell.angle_alpha   90.00
_cell.angle_beta   90.00
_cell.angle_gamma   90.00
#
_symmetry.space_group_name_H-M   'P 1'
#
loop_
_entity.id
_entity.type
_entity.pdbx_description
1 polymer ?
#
loop_
_entity_poly.entity_id
_entity_poly.type
_entity_poly.pdbx_seq_one_letter_code
_entity_poly.pdbx_strand_id
1 'polypeptide(L)' 'MPADDVTDVLETSLQIELCRESGRIRVHRATELGTYTRTIDR' A
#
# COMPACT_ATOMS: atom_id res chain seq x y z
N MET A 1 19.39 -0.11 26.74
CA MET A 1 18.20 0.55 26.19
C MET A 1 18.04 -0.02 24.78
N PRO A 2 17.12 -0.96 24.51
CA PRO A 2 16.82 -1.32 23.13
C PRO A 2 16.21 -0.08 22.48
N ALA A 3 16.78 0.35 21.36
CA ALA A 3 16.14 1.32 20.49
C ALA A 3 14.90 0.62 19.94
N ASP A 4 13.75 0.93 20.53
CA ASP A 4 12.45 0.63 19.95
C ASP A 4 12.36 1.50 18.69
N ASP A 5 12.93 0.99 17.59
CA ASP A 5 12.79 1.54 16.24
C ASP A 5 11.37 1.22 15.81
N VAL A 6 10.40 1.84 16.49
CA VAL A 6 9.03 1.92 16.00
C VAL A 6 9.15 2.83 14.80
N THR A 7 9.40 2.22 13.64
CA THR A 7 9.00 2.84 12.39
C THR A 7 7.52 3.13 12.59
N ASP A 8 7.18 4.40 12.80
CA ASP A 8 5.81 4.89 12.77
C ASP A 8 5.37 4.64 11.33
N VAL A 9 4.94 3.41 11.06
CA VAL A 9 4.34 3.02 9.80
C VAL A 9 3.03 3.75 9.86
N LEU A 10 3.01 5.00 9.37
CA LEU A 10 1.81 5.78 9.18
C LEU A 10 0.74 4.80 8.72
N GLU A 11 -0.26 4.55 9.59
CA GLU A 11 -1.37 3.64 9.37
C GLU A 11 -2.23 4.23 8.25
N THR A 12 -1.67 4.22 7.05
CA THR A 12 -2.28 4.73 5.84
C THR A 12 -3.00 3.56 5.24
N SER A 13 -4.33 3.66 5.24
CA SER A 13 -5.23 2.61 4.76
C SER A 13 -4.76 2.08 3.42
N LEU A 14 -4.34 0.82 3.41
CA LEU A 14 -3.96 0.11 2.21
C LEU A 14 -5.24 -0.41 1.54
N GLN A 15 -5.54 0.07 0.34
CA GLN A 15 -6.68 -0.40 -0.44
C GLN A 15 -6.19 -1.34 -1.54
N ILE A 16 -6.74 -2.55 -1.57
CA ILE A 16 -6.40 -3.58 -2.56
C ILE A 16 -7.60 -3.75 -3.49
N GLU A 17 -7.39 -3.55 -4.79
CA GLU A 17 -8.37 -3.77 -5.85
C GLU A 17 -7.92 -4.95 -6.73
N LEU A 18 -8.82 -5.92 -6.94
CA LEU A 18 -8.60 -7.01 -7.88
C LEU A 18 -9.28 -6.68 -9.22
N CYS A 19 -8.48 -6.42 -10.26
CA CYS A 19 -9.00 -6.24 -11.61
C CYS A 19 -9.34 -7.61 -12.21
N ARG A 20 -10.61 -8.03 -12.08
CA ARG A 20 -11.08 -9.35 -12.56
C ARG A 20 -10.87 -9.58 -14.05
N GLU A 21 -10.93 -8.53 -14.87
CA GLU A 21 -10.76 -8.63 -16.32
C GLU A 21 -9.33 -8.98 -16.73
N SER A 22 -8.33 -8.44 -16.04
CA SER A 22 -6.91 -8.69 -16.35
C SER A 22 -6.23 -9.67 -15.39
N GLY A 23 -6.90 -10.07 -14.30
CA GLY A 23 -6.30 -10.86 -13.22
C GLY A 23 -5.22 -10.13 -12.42
N ARG A 24 -5.09 -8.81 -12.59
CA ARG A 24 -4.07 -7.97 -11.96
C ARG A 24 -4.53 -7.48 -10.60
N ILE A 25 -3.58 -7.30 -9.70
CA ILE A 25 -3.81 -6.73 -8.37
C ILE A 25 -3.32 -5.28 -8.39
N ARG A 26 -4.19 -4.33 -8.02
CA ARG A 26 -3.82 -2.94 -7.79
C ARG A 26 -3.77 -2.67 -6.29
N VAL A 27 -2.67 -2.10 -5.84
CA VAL A 27 -2.47 -1.71 -4.45
C VAL A 27 -2.40 -0.19 -4.41
N HIS A 28 -3.31 0.42 -3.67
CA HIS A 28 -3.37 1.85 -3.43
C HIS A 28 -2.95 2.13 -2.00
N ARG A 29 -2.00 3.05 -1.85
CA ARG A 29 -1.55 3.55 -0.56
C ARG A 29 -1.72 5.06 -0.53
N ALA A 30 -2.58 5.55 0.35
CA ALA A 30 -2.64 6.97 0.64
C ALA A 30 -1.33 7.41 1.32
N THR A 31 -0.80 8.56 0.94
CA THR A 31 0.35 9.22 1.57
C THR A 31 0.04 10.70 1.70
N GLU A 32 0.81 11.45 2.48
CA GLU A 32 0.63 12.90 2.61
C GLU A 32 0.77 13.65 1.27
N LEU A 33 1.46 13.04 0.30
CA LEU A 33 1.69 13.58 -1.05
C LEU A 33 0.61 13.15 -2.06
N GLY A 34 -0.33 12.28 -1.66
CA GLY A 34 -1.35 11.70 -2.53
C GLY A 34 -1.36 10.18 -2.52
N THR A 35 -2.08 9.56 -3.47
CA THR A 35 -2.25 8.11 -3.51
C THR A 35 -1.23 7.46 -4.44
N TYR A 36 -0.30 6.69 -3.88
CA TYR A 36 0.58 5.82 -4.65
C TYR A 36 -0.18 4.57 -5.08
N THR A 37 -0.14 4.25 -6.38
CA THR A 37 -0.78 3.04 -6.92
C THR A 37 0.27 2.15 -7.59
N ARG A 38 0.31 0.87 -7.20
CA ARG A 38 1.17 -0.14 -7.82
C ARG A 38 0.33 -1.28 -8.38
N THR A 39 0.63 -1.70 -9.60
CA THR A 39 0.01 -2.87 -10.22
C THR A 39 0.96 -4.06 -10.14
N ILE A 40 0.43 -5.22 -9.74
CA ILE A 40 1.12 -6.49 -9.64
C ILE A 40 0.46 -7.43 -10.65
N ASP A 41 1.26 -7.92 -11.60
CA ASP A 41 0.89 -9.06 -12.44
C ASP A 41 1.12 -10.34 -11.63
N ARG A 42 0.19 -11.29 -11.72
CA ARG A 42 0.23 -12.56 -10.99
C ARG A 42 1.38 -13.45 -11.48
#